data_AF-A0AAF0EMA4-F1
#
_entry.id   AF-A0AAF0EMA4-F1
#
_cell.length_a   1.000
_cell.length_b   1.000
_cell.length_c   1.000
_cell.angle_alpha   90.00
_cell.angle_beta   90.00
_cell.angle_gamma   90.00
#
_symmetry.space_group_name_H-M   'P 1'
#
loop_
_entity.id
_entity.type
_entity.pdbx_description
1 polymer ?
#
loop_
_entity_poly.entity_id
_entity_poly.type
_entity_poly.pdbx_seq_one_letter_code
_entity_poly.pdbx_strand_id
1 'polypeptide(L)'
;MPRMALKSMAPALRAVQRMPARAMSVSTVRLNSATPAPSNLPKGTVVPGGQVDPQLGDYPAMPYENQQFRPYSRKWWDTQDRRNYGETLHEEDDILNMWSPDAYKVPGPLALRHFLTAAGAIALFGYGVYLTVPEPPMLRKSFPRDGLAAELGGPQAAVRHAVLPQARAEDADEE
;
A
#
# COMPACT_ATOMS: atom_id res chain seq x y z
N MET A 1 78.10 -31.55 -30.86
CA MET A 1 77.51 -32.57 -29.96
C MET A 1 77.47 -31.96 -28.57
N PRO A 2 76.34 -31.97 -27.82
CA PRO A 2 75.45 -33.11 -27.62
C PRO A 2 73.98 -32.87 -28.02
N ARG A 3 73.30 -34.00 -28.31
CA ARG A 3 71.84 -34.14 -28.42
C ARG A 3 71.26 -34.30 -27.02
N MET A 4 70.08 -33.75 -26.76
CA MET A 4 69.11 -34.37 -25.87
C MET A 4 67.68 -33.99 -26.27
N ALA A 5 66.83 -35.02 -26.28
CA ALA A 5 65.49 -35.06 -26.82
C ALA A 5 64.43 -34.72 -25.77
N LEU A 6 63.37 -34.03 -26.17
CA LEU A 6 62.06 -34.03 -25.52
C LEU A 6 61.05 -33.47 -26.54
N LYS A 7 59.78 -33.86 -26.61
CA LYS A 7 58.99 -35.00 -26.17
C LYS A 7 57.66 -34.75 -26.89
N SER A 8 57.11 -35.79 -27.51
CA SER A 8 55.85 -35.68 -28.26
C SER A 8 54.72 -35.16 -27.37
N MET A 9 53.93 -34.21 -27.87
CA MET A 9 52.56 -33.96 -27.39
C MET A 9 51.62 -33.85 -28.59
N ALA A 10 50.70 -34.81 -28.66
CA ALA A 10 49.61 -34.85 -29.62
C ALA A 10 48.62 -33.68 -29.41
N PRO A 11 47.93 -33.20 -30.46
CA PRO A 11 46.91 -32.18 -30.32
C PRO A 11 45.63 -32.79 -29.73
N ALA A 12 45.22 -32.31 -28.57
CA ALA A 12 43.94 -32.64 -27.96
C ALA A 12 42.79 -32.04 -28.81
N LEU A 13 41.98 -32.92 -29.41
CA LEU A 13 40.75 -32.55 -30.09
C LEU A 13 39.74 -31.99 -29.06
N ARG A 14 39.48 -30.69 -29.14
CA ARG A 14 38.49 -30.01 -28.30
C ARG A 14 37.09 -30.36 -28.82
N ALA A 15 36.45 -31.35 -28.18
CA ALA A 15 35.07 -31.69 -28.44
C ALA A 15 34.15 -30.51 -28.05
N VAL A 16 33.61 -29.82 -29.05
CA VAL A 16 32.56 -28.81 -28.86
C VAL A 16 31.24 -29.55 -28.57
N GLN A 17 30.86 -29.65 -27.30
CA GLN A 17 29.51 -30.07 -26.94
C GLN A 17 28.52 -28.98 -27.38
N ARG A 18 27.82 -29.22 -28.50
CA ARG A 18 26.62 -28.47 -28.87
C ARG A 18 25.52 -28.85 -27.88
N MET A 19 25.17 -27.94 -26.97
CA MET A 19 23.96 -28.10 -26.17
C MET A 19 22.73 -27.98 -27.08
N PRO A 20 21.74 -28.88 -26.99
CA PRO A 20 20.50 -28.74 -27.73
C PRO A 20 19.64 -27.66 -27.07
N ALA A 21 19.50 -26.51 -27.74
CA ALA A 21 18.49 -25.51 -27.41
C ALA A 21 17.09 -26.05 -27.74
N ARG A 22 16.52 -26.86 -26.84
CA ARG A 22 15.09 -27.16 -26.84
C ARG A 22 14.36 -26.00 -26.16
N ALA A 23 13.96 -25.01 -26.95
CA ALA A 23 12.97 -24.03 -26.55
C ALA A 23 11.61 -24.72 -26.41
N MET A 24 11.29 -25.20 -25.20
CA MET A 24 9.95 -25.66 -24.86
C MET A 24 9.13 -24.43 -24.47
N SER A 25 8.49 -23.79 -25.45
CA SER A 25 7.45 -22.79 -25.16
C SER A 25 6.17 -23.54 -24.81
N VAL A 26 5.95 -23.75 -23.51
CA VAL A 26 4.67 -24.29 -23.02
C VAL A 26 3.85 -23.09 -22.56
N SER A 27 3.04 -22.55 -23.46
CA SER A 27 1.96 -21.63 -23.10
C SER A 27 0.86 -22.45 -22.40
N THR A 28 0.98 -22.62 -21.08
CA THR A 28 -0.17 -23.04 -20.27
C THR A 28 -1.02 -21.80 -19.99
N VAL A 29 -2.02 -21.56 -20.83
CA VAL A 29 -3.17 -20.74 -20.43
C VAL A 29 -3.88 -21.52 -19.33
N ARG A 30 -3.58 -21.19 -18.07
CA ARG A 30 -4.44 -21.61 -16.95
C ARG A 30 -5.74 -20.84 -17.09
N LEU A 31 -6.74 -21.49 -17.70
CA LEU A 31 -8.13 -21.16 -17.44
C LEU A 31 -8.36 -21.43 -15.96
N ASN A 32 -8.17 -20.41 -15.13
CA ASN A 32 -8.67 -20.46 -13.77
C ASN A 32 -10.18 -20.62 -13.90
N SER A 33 -10.66 -21.84 -13.63
CA SER A 33 -12.06 -22.09 -13.30
C SER A 33 -12.50 -20.99 -12.35
N ALA A 34 -13.54 -20.25 -12.71
CA ALA A 34 -14.15 -19.26 -11.84
C ALA A 34 -14.46 -19.95 -10.52
N THR A 35 -13.66 -19.65 -9.49
CA THR A 35 -13.93 -20.10 -8.13
C THR A 35 -15.33 -19.61 -7.82
N PRO A 36 -16.28 -20.46 -7.39
CA PRO A 36 -17.54 -19.96 -6.90
C PRO A 36 -17.22 -18.89 -5.85
N ALA A 37 -17.84 -17.72 -5.97
CA ALA A 37 -17.68 -16.65 -5.00
C ALA A 37 -17.76 -17.27 -3.60
N PRO A 38 -16.80 -17.00 -2.69
CA PRO A 38 -16.82 -17.61 -1.37
C PRO A 38 -18.20 -17.32 -0.75
N SER A 39 -18.95 -18.38 -0.45
CA SER A 39 -20.27 -18.28 0.20
C SER A 39 -20.19 -17.55 1.53
N ASN A 40 -18.98 -17.47 2.09
CA ASN A 40 -18.64 -16.65 3.22
C ASN A 40 -17.91 -15.41 2.69
N LEU A 41 -18.70 -14.39 2.33
CA LEU A 41 -18.22 -13.02 2.34
C LEU A 41 -17.56 -12.82 3.72
N PRO A 42 -16.32 -12.30 3.79
CA PRO A 42 -15.75 -11.98 5.09
C PRO A 42 -16.66 -10.93 5.71
N LYS A 43 -17.39 -11.38 6.73
CA LYS A 43 -18.22 -10.56 7.58
C LYS A 43 -17.27 -9.49 8.11
N GLY A 44 -17.55 -8.23 7.78
CA GLY A 44 -16.77 -7.10 8.27
C GLY A 44 -16.47 -7.32 9.74
N THR A 45 -15.19 -7.17 10.12
CA THR A 45 -14.63 -7.40 11.45
C THR A 45 -15.66 -7.81 12.49
N VAL A 46 -15.98 -9.10 12.55
CA VAL A 46 -16.69 -9.67 13.69
C VAL A 46 -15.73 -9.50 14.84
N VAL A 47 -15.95 -8.50 15.69
CA VAL A 47 -15.40 -8.51 17.04
C VAL A 47 -16.05 -9.73 17.71
N PRO A 48 -15.30 -10.81 17.97
CA PRO A 48 -15.87 -11.97 18.63
C PRO A 48 -15.95 -11.64 20.12
N GLY A 49 -17.16 -11.47 20.66
CA GLY A 49 -17.40 -11.41 22.11
C GLY A 49 -18.71 -10.66 22.42
N GLY A 50 -19.87 -11.31 22.44
CA GLY A 50 -20.20 -12.32 23.45
C GLY A 50 -20.69 -11.69 24.77
N GLN A 51 -20.54 -10.38 24.93
CA GLN A 51 -21.15 -9.59 26.02
C GLN A 51 -22.34 -8.87 25.42
N VAL A 52 -23.55 -9.20 25.88
CA VAL A 52 -24.73 -8.37 25.62
C VAL A 52 -24.45 -7.00 26.21
N ASP A 53 -24.60 -5.93 25.41
CA ASP A 53 -24.43 -4.57 25.92
C ASP A 53 -25.29 -4.40 27.19
N PRO A 54 -24.68 -4.09 28.35
CA PRO A 54 -25.44 -3.88 29.58
C PRO A 54 -26.51 -2.79 29.47
N GLN A 55 -26.38 -1.85 28.53
CA GLN A 55 -27.33 -0.78 28.28
C GLN A 55 -28.49 -1.19 27.36
N LEU A 56 -28.45 -2.40 26.79
CA LEU A 56 -29.44 -2.89 25.82
C LEU A 56 -30.84 -3.14 26.43
N GLY A 57 -30.90 -3.42 27.74
CA GLY A 57 -32.14 -3.72 28.44
C GLY A 57 -32.85 -4.96 27.88
N ASP A 58 -34.13 -4.80 27.50
CA ASP A 58 -34.97 -5.87 26.93
C ASP A 58 -34.90 -5.95 25.38
N TYR A 59 -34.06 -5.13 24.74
CA TYR A 59 -33.92 -5.16 23.28
C TYR A 59 -33.18 -6.43 22.84
N PRO A 60 -33.57 -7.09 21.73
CA PRO A 60 -32.91 -8.32 21.29
C PRO A 60 -31.47 -8.05 20.83
N ALA A 61 -30.51 -8.80 21.37
CA ALA A 61 -29.13 -8.78 20.92
C ALA A 61 -29.00 -9.38 19.51
N MET A 62 -28.75 -8.53 18.52
CA MET A 62 -28.68 -8.92 17.12
C MET A 62 -27.23 -9.20 16.71
N PRO A 63 -26.98 -10.02 15.66
CA PRO A 63 -25.62 -10.26 15.19
C PRO A 63 -25.03 -8.98 14.56
N TYR A 64 -23.78 -8.69 14.90
CA TYR A 64 -23.02 -7.55 14.35
C TYR A 64 -22.64 -7.80 12.88
N GLU A 65 -23.56 -7.54 11.96
CA GLU A 65 -23.38 -7.70 10.52
C GLU A 65 -23.84 -6.45 9.75
N ASN A 66 -22.93 -5.83 9.00
CA ASN A 66 -23.26 -4.65 8.20
C ASN A 66 -24.23 -5.03 7.04
N GLN A 67 -25.26 -4.20 6.85
CA GLN A 67 -26.30 -4.37 5.82
C GLN A 67 -25.72 -4.43 4.40
N GLN A 68 -24.57 -3.81 4.15
CA GLN A 68 -23.87 -3.85 2.86
C GLN A 68 -23.51 -5.27 2.40
N PHE A 69 -23.30 -6.21 3.32
CA PHE A 69 -22.99 -7.59 2.98
C PHE A 69 -24.22 -8.43 2.63
N ARG A 70 -25.43 -7.93 2.89
CA ARG A 70 -26.66 -8.62 2.49
C ARG A 70 -26.74 -8.72 0.96
N PRO A 71 -27.20 -9.86 0.39
CA PRO A 71 -27.33 -9.96 -1.05
C PRO A 71 -28.34 -8.95 -1.58
N TYR A 72 -28.02 -8.32 -2.71
CA TYR A 72 -28.98 -7.47 -3.40
C TYR A 72 -30.15 -8.31 -3.92
N SER A 73 -31.37 -7.84 -3.67
CA SER A 73 -32.60 -8.47 -4.13
C SER A 73 -33.69 -7.41 -4.33
N ARG A 74 -34.48 -7.53 -5.40
CA ARG A 74 -35.63 -6.65 -5.64
C ARG A 74 -36.81 -6.93 -4.69
N LYS A 75 -36.74 -8.01 -3.91
CA LYS A 75 -37.79 -8.43 -2.98
C LYS A 75 -37.73 -7.72 -1.63
N TRP A 76 -36.64 -7.00 -1.35
CA TRP A 76 -36.57 -6.15 -0.17
C TRP A 76 -37.69 -5.11 -0.22
N TRP A 77 -38.30 -4.82 0.92
CA TRP A 77 -39.29 -3.74 1.01
C TRP A 77 -38.62 -2.39 0.73
N ASP A 78 -37.47 -2.17 1.37
CA ASP A 78 -36.55 -1.10 0.99
C ASP A 78 -35.36 -1.70 0.24
N THR A 79 -35.31 -1.47 -1.07
CA THR A 79 -34.24 -1.97 -1.93
C THR A 79 -32.91 -1.26 -1.74
N GLN A 80 -32.93 -0.01 -1.26
CA GLN A 80 -31.73 0.79 -1.06
C GLN A 80 -31.00 0.34 0.20
N ASP A 81 -31.74 0.23 1.30
CA ASP A 81 -31.19 -0.20 2.59
C ASP A 81 -31.12 -1.74 2.72
N ARG A 82 -31.69 -2.50 1.76
CA ARG A 82 -31.74 -3.98 1.77
C ARG A 82 -32.41 -4.53 3.03
N ARG A 83 -33.59 -3.97 3.34
CA ARG A 83 -34.35 -4.24 4.57
C ARG A 83 -35.81 -4.60 4.30
N ASN A 84 -36.39 -5.39 5.19
CA ASN A 84 -37.83 -5.68 5.19
C ASN A 84 -38.59 -4.83 6.21
N TYR A 85 -39.85 -4.51 5.92
CA TYR A 85 -40.71 -3.79 6.86
C TYR A 85 -40.96 -4.62 8.12
N GLY A 86 -40.83 -4.00 9.30
CA GLY A 86 -41.02 -4.67 10.59
C GLY A 86 -39.86 -5.58 11.04
N GLU A 87 -38.75 -5.61 10.30
CA GLU A 87 -37.52 -6.27 10.74
C GLU A 87 -36.93 -5.54 11.96
N THR A 88 -36.54 -6.30 12.98
CA THR A 88 -35.82 -5.78 14.15
C THR A 88 -34.52 -5.14 13.71
N LEU A 89 -34.16 -4.02 14.35
CA LEU A 89 -32.97 -3.26 14.01
C LEU A 89 -31.80 -3.72 14.88
N HIS A 90 -30.56 -3.54 14.43
CA HIS A 90 -29.43 -3.73 15.33
C HIS A 90 -29.34 -2.54 16.28
N GLU A 91 -28.79 -2.75 17.47
CA GLU A 91 -28.55 -1.71 18.46
C GLU A 91 -27.69 -0.56 17.92
N GLU A 92 -26.66 -0.88 17.12
CA GLU A 92 -25.73 0.06 16.47
C GLU A 92 -26.01 0.18 14.96
N ASP A 93 -27.27 0.36 14.57
CA ASP A 93 -27.64 0.44 13.15
C ASP A 93 -27.12 1.70 12.43
N ASP A 94 -26.82 2.75 13.16
CA ASP A 94 -26.17 3.95 12.62
C ASP A 94 -24.79 3.66 12.00
N ILE A 95 -24.08 2.65 12.52
CA ILE A 95 -22.77 2.18 12.04
C ILE A 95 -22.90 1.00 11.06
N LEU A 96 -23.95 0.20 11.18
CA LEU A 96 -24.16 -1.01 10.37
C LEU A 96 -25.06 -0.84 9.15
N ASN A 97 -25.70 0.31 8.96
CA ASN A 97 -26.57 0.57 7.82
C ASN A 97 -25.80 0.80 6.50
N MET A 98 -26.55 0.96 5.41
CA MET A 98 -25.99 1.19 4.06
C MET A 98 -25.35 2.58 3.89
N TRP A 99 -25.70 3.54 4.73
CA TRP A 99 -25.23 4.93 4.72
C TRP A 99 -23.99 5.16 5.58
N SER A 100 -23.64 4.18 6.41
CA SER A 100 -22.42 4.15 7.20
C SER A 100 -21.18 4.05 6.30
N PRO A 101 -19.98 4.33 6.83
CA PRO A 101 -18.75 4.11 6.10
C PRO A 101 -18.63 2.69 5.54
N ASP A 102 -18.11 2.58 4.32
CA ASP A 102 -18.02 1.33 3.57
C ASP A 102 -17.29 0.23 4.34
N ALA A 103 -17.90 -0.95 4.44
CA ALA A 103 -17.35 -2.08 5.17
C ALA A 103 -16.51 -2.97 4.24
N TYR A 104 -15.21 -3.02 4.49
CA TYR A 104 -14.30 -3.83 3.69
C TYR A 104 -14.25 -5.28 4.12
N LYS A 105 -14.14 -6.14 3.12
CA LYS A 105 -13.95 -7.59 3.25
C LYS A 105 -12.56 -7.98 3.78
N VAL A 106 -11.57 -7.13 3.55
CA VAL A 106 -10.19 -7.36 3.97
C VAL A 106 -10.04 -6.86 5.41
N PRO A 107 -9.45 -7.64 6.33
CA PRO A 107 -9.25 -7.17 7.69
C PRO A 107 -8.32 -5.96 7.70
N GLY A 108 -8.70 -4.93 8.46
CA GLY A 108 -7.99 -3.64 8.54
C GLY A 108 -6.47 -3.75 8.76
N PRO A 109 -5.98 -4.61 9.69
CA PRO A 109 -4.56 -4.78 9.91
C PRO A 109 -3.79 -5.31 8.68
N LEU A 110 -4.41 -6.16 7.85
CA LEU A 110 -3.76 -6.63 6.62
C LEU A 110 -3.70 -5.54 5.56
N ALA A 111 -4.80 -4.79 5.37
CA ALA A 111 -4.82 -3.66 4.45
C ALA A 111 -3.76 -2.61 4.81
N LEU A 112 -3.65 -2.28 6.11
CA LEU A 112 -2.65 -1.35 6.63
C LEU A 112 -1.22 -1.86 6.39
N ARG A 113 -0.94 -3.15 6.64
CA ARG A 113 0.37 -3.75 6.37
C ARG A 113 0.76 -3.62 4.91
N HIS A 114 -0.15 -3.94 3.98
CA HIS A 114 0.14 -3.80 2.54
C HIS A 114 0.39 -2.35 2.15
N PHE A 115 -0.43 -1.42 2.65
CA PHE A 115 -0.26 0.01 2.39
C PHE A 115 1.10 0.53 2.88
N LEU A 116 1.45 0.24 4.14
CA LEU A 116 2.73 0.65 4.72
C LEU A 116 3.93 -0.01 4.02
N THR A 117 3.80 -1.27 3.63
CA THR A 117 4.85 -1.98 2.89
C THR A 117 5.10 -1.30 1.53
N ALA A 118 4.03 -0.96 0.80
CA ALA A 118 4.15 -0.28 -0.49
C ALA A 118 4.74 1.13 -0.35
N ALA A 119 4.21 1.93 0.58
CA ALA A 119 4.72 3.27 0.86
C ALA A 119 6.18 3.25 1.32
N GLY A 120 6.53 2.31 2.21
CA GLY A 120 7.89 2.09 2.69
C GLY A 120 8.85 1.67 1.58
N ALA A 121 8.42 0.78 0.67
CA ALA A 121 9.24 0.38 -0.46
C ALA A 121 9.54 1.56 -1.42
N ILE A 122 8.53 2.40 -1.70
CA ILE A 122 8.71 3.60 -2.53
C ILE A 122 9.64 4.59 -1.84
N ALA A 123 9.45 4.85 -0.55
CA ALA A 123 10.29 5.77 0.21
C ALA A 123 11.74 5.29 0.29
N LEU A 124 11.96 4.00 0.57
CA LEU A 124 13.29 3.40 0.63
C LEU A 124 13.99 3.41 -0.73
N PHE A 125 13.25 3.14 -1.81
CA PHE A 125 13.78 3.25 -3.16
C PHE A 125 14.16 4.69 -3.51
N GLY A 126 13.27 5.66 -3.24
CA GLY A 126 13.54 7.08 -3.46
C GLY A 126 14.75 7.57 -2.66
N TYR A 127 14.89 7.12 -1.41
CA TYR A 127 16.04 7.41 -0.58
C TYR A 127 17.33 6.78 -1.13
N GLY A 128 17.27 5.53 -1.59
CA GLY A 128 18.40 4.87 -2.23
C GLY A 128 18.85 5.59 -3.51
N VAL A 129 17.91 6.06 -4.32
CA VAL A 129 18.20 6.90 -5.50
C VAL A 129 18.86 8.20 -5.05
N TYR A 130 18.31 8.91 -4.06
CA TYR A 130 18.89 10.15 -3.55
C TYR A 130 20.36 10.02 -3.15
N LEU A 131 20.74 8.91 -2.49
CA LEU A 131 22.13 8.66 -2.08
C LEU A 131 23.07 8.27 -3.22
N THR A 132 22.52 7.75 -4.33
CA THR A 132 23.32 7.23 -5.45
C THR A 132 23.39 8.19 -6.64
N VAL A 133 22.62 9.29 -6.61
CA VAL A 133 22.67 10.31 -7.65
C VAL A 133 24.06 10.97 -7.67
N PRO A 134 24.80 10.89 -8.80
CA PRO A 134 26.08 11.56 -8.92
C PRO A 134 25.89 13.08 -8.97
N GLU A 135 26.92 13.82 -8.57
CA GLU A 135 26.92 15.26 -8.72
C GLU A 135 26.78 15.62 -10.22
N PRO A 136 25.85 16.52 -10.59
CA PRO A 136 25.68 16.89 -11.98
C PRO A 136 26.98 17.54 -12.50
N PRO A 137 27.46 17.16 -13.70
CA PRO A 137 28.73 17.66 -14.27
C PRO A 137 28.57 19.07 -14.84
N MET A 138 27.84 19.94 -14.14
CA MET A 138 27.64 21.34 -14.52
C MET A 138 27.81 22.21 -13.29
N LEU A 139 28.49 23.34 -13.47
CA LEU A 139 28.52 24.37 -12.45
C LEU A 139 27.10 24.92 -12.27
N ARG A 140 26.69 25.13 -11.02
CA ARG A 140 25.42 25.82 -10.74
C ARG A 140 25.47 27.22 -11.36
N LYS A 141 24.33 27.67 -11.89
CA LYS A 141 24.21 29.00 -12.48
C LYS A 141 24.57 30.06 -11.43
N SER A 142 25.63 30.80 -11.67
CA SER A 142 26.02 31.96 -10.84
C SER A 142 25.40 33.23 -11.41
N PHE A 143 25.09 34.16 -10.51
CA PHE A 143 24.50 35.46 -10.86
C PHE A 143 25.43 36.58 -10.39
N PRO A 144 25.60 37.66 -11.19
CA PRO A 144 26.43 38.81 -10.81
C PRO A 144 25.81 39.57 -9.62
N ARG A 145 26.55 40.50 -8.99
CA ARG A 145 26.05 41.32 -7.87
C ARG A 145 25.55 40.47 -6.69
N ASP A 146 26.42 39.59 -6.19
CA ASP A 146 26.18 38.71 -5.04
C ASP A 146 24.85 37.93 -5.13
N GLY A 147 24.68 37.17 -6.21
CA GLY A 147 23.47 36.34 -6.37
C GLY A 147 22.18 37.13 -6.67
N LEU A 148 22.29 38.37 -7.16
CA LEU A 148 21.15 39.28 -7.32
C LEU A 148 20.43 39.59 -5.99
N ALA A 149 21.13 39.54 -4.85
CA ALA A 149 20.54 39.71 -3.52
C ALA A 149 19.66 40.98 -3.42
N ALA A 150 20.10 42.12 -3.95
CA ALA A 150 19.33 43.37 -3.94
C ALA A 150 18.03 43.29 -4.77
N GLU A 151 18.05 42.59 -5.90
CA GLU A 151 16.90 42.44 -6.79
C GLU A 151 15.89 41.41 -6.27
N LEU A 152 16.37 40.39 -5.54
CA LEU A 152 15.55 39.36 -4.89
C LEU A 152 14.99 39.80 -3.51
N GLY A 153 15.11 41.09 -3.19
CA GLY A 153 14.50 41.71 -2.01
C GLY A 153 15.42 41.84 -0.80
N GLY A 154 16.73 41.66 -0.99
CA GLY A 154 17.76 41.98 -0.01
C GLY A 154 17.58 41.27 1.35
N PRO A 155 18.15 41.83 2.43
CA PRO A 155 18.01 41.24 3.76
C PRO A 155 16.55 41.15 4.23
N GLN A 156 15.66 42.03 3.77
CA GLN A 156 14.23 42.00 4.11
C GLN A 156 13.48 40.78 3.54
N ALA A 157 13.86 40.27 2.35
CA ALA A 157 13.24 39.08 1.78
C ALA A 157 13.69 37.79 2.48
N ALA A 158 14.95 37.73 2.93
CA ALA A 158 15.47 36.59 3.70
C ALA A 158 14.76 36.41 5.04
N VAL A 159 14.40 37.52 5.72
CA VAL A 159 13.69 37.50 7.00
C VAL A 159 12.30 36.88 6.89
N ARG A 160 11.59 37.03 5.75
CA ARG A 160 10.26 36.45 5.57
C ARG A 160 10.25 34.91 5.57
N HIS A 161 11.36 34.26 5.22
CA HIS A 161 11.48 32.80 5.24
C HIS A 161 11.95 32.24 6.59
N ALA A 162 12.44 33.08 7.50
CA ALA A 162 12.90 32.65 8.83
C ALA A 162 11.78 32.68 9.89
N VAL A 163 10.59 33.22 9.58
CA VAL A 163 9.52 33.53 10.57
C VAL A 163 8.38 32.48 10.57
N LEU A 164 8.67 31.20 10.30
CA LEU A 164 7.73 30.10 10.53
C LEU A 164 8.46 28.87 11.11
N PRO A 165 8.08 28.32 12.29
CA PRO A 165 7.30 28.84 13.40
C PRO A 165 8.03 28.71 14.76
N GLN A 166 8.22 29.82 15.48
CA GLN A 166 8.50 29.79 16.93
C GLN A 166 7.34 30.32 17.76
N ALA A 167 6.27 30.79 17.09
CA ALA A 167 5.06 31.36 17.68
C ALA A 167 4.03 30.31 18.18
N ARG A 168 4.46 29.11 18.58
CA ARG A 168 3.58 28.10 19.23
C ARG A 168 4.17 27.54 20.53
N ALA A 169 5.40 27.92 20.89
CA ALA A 169 6.06 27.40 22.09
C ALA A 169 5.83 28.27 23.33
N GLU A 170 5.23 29.46 23.21
CA GLU A 170 5.08 30.41 24.33
C GLU A 170 3.66 30.41 24.94
N ASP A 171 2.69 29.70 24.35
CA ASP A 171 1.30 29.69 24.84
C ASP A 171 0.95 28.45 25.69
N ALA A 172 1.94 27.67 26.15
CA ALA A 172 1.72 26.42 26.89
C ALA A 172 2.14 26.45 28.38
N ASP A 173 2.72 27.55 28.86
CA ASP A 173 3.24 27.66 30.22
C ASP A 173 2.43 28.61 31.13
N GLU A 174 1.26 29.06 30.68
CA GLU A 174 0.31 29.85 31.49
C GLU A 174 -1.10 29.23 31.49
N GLU A 175 -1.26 28.13 32.23
CA GLU A 175 -2.44 27.80 33.06
C GLU A 175 -2.18 26.60 33.99
#